data_AF-A0A445DD54-F1
#
_entry.id   AF-A0A445DD54-F1
#
_cell.length_a   1.000
_cell.length_b   1.000
_cell.length_c   1.000
_cell.angle_alpha   90.00
_cell.angle_beta   90.00
_cell.angle_gamma   90.00
#
_symmetry.space_group_name_H-M   'P 1'
#
loop_
_entity.id
_entity.type
_entity.pdbx_description
1 polymer ?
#
loop_
_entity_poly.entity_id
_entity_poly.type
_entity_poly.pdbx_seq_one_letter_code
_entity_poly.pdbx_strand_id
1 'polypeptide(L)'
;MACPSSSSHPHSPKSPFYHSNLVNSLVSPYKQDVVIKIGIGIIDIEGDVAYKSYLLALDTGSDLIWIQCEKCKIQDENHRCYPQKEEPFLDSKSRTYQPLPSSHPLCKHSRSDEKGHGIYTITGIFGMSPGPLSFLSQNKPKKFSYCMVPRHVKNPPPTYLRFGSEVKPFTRFQTVDLLMTKATKNHFVLQLEDLGVNGKRLRIDRRRLGNQ
;
A
#
# COMPACT_ATOMS: atom_id res chain seq x y z
N MET A 1 2.06 -8.99 6.35
CA MET A 1 2.99 -7.84 6.34
C MET A 1 4.40 -8.39 6.28
N ALA A 2 5.22 -7.96 5.33
CA ALA A 2 6.58 -8.48 5.20
C ALA A 2 7.50 -7.78 6.21
N CYS A 3 7.78 -8.46 7.32
CA CYS A 3 8.97 -8.19 8.13
C CYS A 3 9.67 -9.53 8.32
N PRO A 4 10.89 -9.70 7.80
CA PRO A 4 11.65 -10.93 8.01
C PRO A 4 11.99 -11.06 9.49
N SER A 5 11.78 -12.24 10.07
CA SER A 5 12.38 -12.59 11.35
C SER A 5 13.29 -13.80 11.22
N SER A 6 14.17 -13.91 12.20
CA SER A 6 15.20 -14.94 12.35
C SER A 6 14.83 -15.98 13.41
N SER A 7 13.57 -16.05 13.88
CA SER A 7 13.19 -16.99 14.96
C SER A 7 11.84 -17.66 14.74
N SER A 8 11.85 -18.98 14.95
CA SER A 8 10.73 -19.91 14.81
C SER A 8 9.87 -19.95 16.08
N HIS A 9 8.58 -19.59 15.97
CA HIS A 9 7.58 -19.92 16.99
C HIS A 9 6.25 -20.36 16.33
N PRO A 10 5.54 -21.35 16.90
CA PRO A 10 4.38 -21.95 16.26
C PRO A 10 3.06 -21.30 16.67
N HIS A 11 2.11 -21.38 15.73
CA HIS A 11 0.66 -21.14 15.82
C HIS A 11 0.13 -19.69 15.76
N SER A 12 -0.71 -19.48 14.74
CA SER A 12 -1.37 -18.21 14.36
C SER A 12 -2.81 -18.19 14.87
N PRO A 13 -3.15 -17.34 15.86
CA PRO A 13 -4.53 -16.89 16.04
C PRO A 13 -4.92 -15.97 14.88
N LYS A 14 -6.20 -15.98 14.50
CA LYS A 14 -6.77 -15.11 13.46
C LYS A 14 -6.46 -13.64 13.80
N SER A 15 -5.78 -12.92 12.90
CA SER A 15 -5.48 -11.49 13.05
C SER A 15 -6.80 -10.68 13.17
N PRO A 16 -7.04 -9.97 14.29
CA PRO A 16 -8.35 -9.36 14.55
C PRO A 16 -8.57 -7.91 14.07
N PHE A 17 -7.90 -7.33 13.07
CA PHE A 17 -7.95 -5.85 12.95
C PHE A 17 -8.11 -5.25 11.55
N TYR A 18 -9.38 -4.94 11.20
CA TYR A 18 -9.79 -3.74 10.45
C TYR A 18 -11.22 -3.33 10.88
N HIS A 19 -11.34 -2.41 11.84
CA HIS A 19 -12.65 -1.96 12.36
C HIS A 19 -13.14 -0.61 11.79
N SER A 20 -12.50 -0.07 10.74
CA SER A 20 -13.08 1.07 10.00
C SER A 20 -13.06 0.84 8.48
N ASN A 21 -14.24 0.97 7.85
CA ASN A 21 -14.40 0.96 6.39
C ASN A 21 -14.12 2.35 5.76
N LEU A 22 -13.82 3.34 6.60
CA LEU A 22 -13.44 4.69 6.24
C LEU A 22 -12.01 4.94 6.75
N VAL A 23 -11.11 5.28 5.83
CA VAL A 23 -9.74 5.68 6.15
C VAL A 23 -9.54 7.09 5.60
N ASN A 24 -9.21 8.02 6.50
CA ASN A 24 -8.83 9.36 6.07
C ASN A 24 -7.44 9.27 5.43
N SER A 25 -7.38 9.54 4.13
CA SER A 25 -6.10 9.71 3.45
C SER A 25 -5.60 11.13 3.66
N LEU A 26 -4.28 11.23 3.86
CA LEU A 26 -3.56 12.47 4.01
C LEU A 26 -2.70 12.70 2.77
N VAL A 27 -2.39 13.95 2.48
CA VAL A 27 -1.39 14.30 1.46
C VAL A 27 -0.10 14.63 2.20
N SER A 28 1.02 14.00 1.82
CA SER A 28 2.30 14.33 2.45
C SER A 28 2.65 15.81 2.21
N PRO A 29 3.08 16.56 3.24
CA PRO A 29 3.53 17.94 3.04
C PRO A 29 4.81 18.02 2.21
N TYR A 30 5.63 16.96 2.20
CA TYR A 30 6.96 16.94 1.58
C TYR A 30 6.97 16.35 0.16
N LYS A 31 5.96 15.55 -0.23
CA LYS A 31 5.85 14.93 -1.58
C LYS A 31 4.39 14.88 -2.07
N GLN A 32 4.16 14.76 -3.38
CA GLN A 32 2.79 14.66 -3.95
C GLN A 32 2.17 13.26 -3.70
N ASP A 33 2.63 12.56 -2.67
CA ASP A 33 2.23 11.20 -2.37
C ASP A 33 0.98 11.22 -1.50
N VAL A 34 0.03 10.37 -1.88
CA VAL A 34 -1.19 10.13 -1.14
C VAL A 34 -0.91 9.04 -0.13
N VAL A 35 -0.99 9.38 1.15
CA VAL A 35 -0.67 8.47 2.24
C VAL A 35 -1.94 8.13 3.02
N ILE A 36 -1.94 6.98 3.65
CA ILE A 36 -2.97 6.58 4.60
C ILE A 36 -2.34 6.42 5.97
N LYS A 37 -3.07 6.81 7.02
CA LYS A 37 -2.69 6.54 8.40
C LYS A 37 -3.30 5.22 8.83
N ILE A 38 -2.48 4.25 9.22
CA ILE A 38 -2.91 2.93 9.68
C ILE A 38 -2.30 2.61 11.04
N GLY A 39 -3.11 2.09 11.96
CA GLY A 39 -2.66 1.53 13.22
C GLY A 39 -2.17 0.10 13.03
N ILE A 40 -0.95 -0.20 13.46
CA ILE A 40 -0.32 -1.51 13.31
C ILE A 40 0.21 -1.98 14.67
N GLY A 41 -0.07 -3.24 14.97
CA GLY A 41 0.42 -3.94 16.15
C GLY A 41 -0.30 -3.55 17.43
N ILE A 42 -0.09 -4.36 18.47
CA ILE A 42 -0.35 -4.01 19.86
C ILE A 42 1.00 -3.92 20.56
N ILE A 43 1.37 -2.74 21.04
CA ILE A 43 2.66 -2.46 21.67
C ILE A 43 2.41 -2.00 23.11
N ASP A 44 3.14 -2.59 24.04
CA ASP A 44 3.15 -2.15 25.44
C ASP A 44 4.04 -0.90 25.55
N ILE A 45 3.41 0.24 25.81
CA ILE A 45 4.10 1.52 26.01
C ILE A 45 3.80 1.95 27.44
N GLU A 46 4.77 1.77 28.34
CA GLU A 46 4.72 2.30 29.72
C GLU A 46 3.49 1.86 30.54
N GLY A 47 2.94 0.68 30.23
CA GLY A 47 1.76 0.13 30.93
C GLY A 47 0.45 0.29 30.16
N ASP A 48 0.42 1.10 29.10
CA ASP A 48 -0.72 1.23 28.20
C ASP A 48 -0.55 0.35 26.96
N VAL A 49 -1.65 -0.32 26.59
CA VAL A 49 -1.74 -1.18 25.41
C VAL A 49 -2.25 -0.33 24.24
N ALA A 50 -1.37 0.00 23.30
CA ALA A 50 -1.72 0.87 22.17
C ALA A 50 -1.24 0.32 20.82
N TYR A 51 -1.92 0.72 19.74
CA TYR A 51 -1.42 0.51 18.38
C TYR A 51 -0.49 1.65 17.97
N LYS A 52 0.53 1.34 17.16
CA LYS A 52 1.40 2.36 16.59
C LYS A 52 0.90 2.77 15.21
N SER A 53 0.73 4.07 15.00
CA SER A 53 0.27 4.61 13.72
C SER A 53 1.42 4.84 12.75
N TYR A 54 1.21 4.48 11.49
CA TYR A 54 2.15 4.70 10.38
C TYR A 54 1.49 5.38 9.20
N LEU A 55 2.30 6.11 8.43
CA LEU A 55 1.90 6.69 7.16
C LEU A 55 2.45 5.84 6.02
N LEU A 56 1.55 5.21 5.27
CA LEU A 56 1.89 4.36 4.14
C LEU A 56 1.43 5.01 2.85
N ALA A 57 2.24 4.94 1.80
CA ALA A 57 1.83 5.37 0.46
C ALA A 57 0.73 4.45 -0.08
N LEU A 58 -0.38 5.02 -0.53
CA LEU A 58 -1.45 4.28 -1.18
C LEU A 58 -1.01 3.92 -2.60
N ASP A 59 -0.90 2.63 -2.90
CA ASP A 59 -0.36 2.17 -4.18
C ASP A 59 -1.27 1.13 -4.85
N THR A 60 -2.02 1.57 -5.87
CA THR A 60 -2.86 0.69 -6.70
C THR A 60 -2.08 -0.11 -7.74
N GLY A 61 -0.79 0.17 -7.91
CA GLY A 61 0.11 -0.49 -8.85
C GLY A 61 0.87 -1.68 -8.27
N SER A 62 0.86 -1.87 -6.95
CA SER A 62 1.52 -3.01 -6.29
C SER A 62 0.56 -3.78 -5.38
N ASP A 63 0.92 -5.02 -5.04
CA ASP A 63 0.18 -5.86 -4.09
C ASP A 63 0.79 -5.83 -2.68
N LEU A 64 2.10 -5.72 -2.53
CA LEU A 64 2.74 -5.86 -1.23
C LEU A 64 2.41 -4.71 -0.25
N ILE A 65 1.91 -5.06 0.94
CA ILE A 65 1.86 -4.16 2.10
C ILE A 65 3.11 -4.37 2.96
N TRP A 66 3.93 -3.34 3.10
CA TRP A 66 5.18 -3.43 3.87
C TRP A 66 5.49 -2.14 4.62
N ILE A 67 6.26 -2.26 5.70
CA ILE A 67 6.86 -1.18 6.49
C ILE A 67 8.28 -1.62 6.92
N GLN A 68 9.11 -0.70 7.39
CA GLN A 68 10.40 -1.04 7.98
C GLN A 68 10.25 -1.54 9.43
N CYS A 69 10.93 -2.63 9.78
CA CYS A 69 10.99 -3.20 11.13
C CYS A 69 12.31 -2.84 11.84
N GLU A 70 12.36 -2.93 13.17
CA GLU A 70 13.46 -2.39 13.99
C GLU A 70 14.82 -3.01 13.66
N LYS A 71 14.84 -4.25 13.18
CA LYS A 71 16.06 -4.92 12.71
C LYS A 71 16.74 -4.24 11.52
N CYS A 72 16.05 -3.41 10.74
CA CYS A 72 16.73 -2.63 9.68
C CYS A 72 17.76 -1.63 10.24
N LYS A 73 17.69 -1.34 11.55
CA LYS A 73 18.65 -0.48 12.24
C LYS A 73 19.97 -1.19 12.53
N ILE A 74 19.98 -2.52 12.52
CA ILE A 74 21.21 -3.30 12.57
C ILE A 74 21.94 -3.01 11.27
N GLN A 75 23.03 -2.25 11.34
CA GLN A 75 23.83 -1.91 10.17
C GLN A 75 24.75 -3.08 9.87
N ASP A 76 24.33 -3.94 8.94
CA ASP A 76 25.20 -4.90 8.29
C ASP A 76 25.08 -4.75 6.76
N GLU A 77 25.89 -5.47 5.99
CA GLU A 77 25.92 -5.36 4.53
C GLU A 77 24.56 -5.62 3.85
N ASN A 78 23.61 -6.25 4.56
CA ASN A 78 22.30 -6.64 4.06
C ASN A 78 21.13 -5.88 4.71
N HIS A 79 21.37 -5.11 5.79
CA HIS A 79 20.33 -4.43 6.54
C HIS A 79 20.68 -2.95 6.72
N ARG A 80 19.88 -2.09 6.07
CA ARG A 80 19.94 -0.64 6.26
C ARG A 80 18.56 -0.04 6.13
N CYS A 81 18.09 0.65 7.17
CA CYS A 81 16.83 1.37 7.06
C CYS A 81 16.93 2.45 5.98
N TYR A 82 15.88 2.57 5.16
CA TYR A 82 15.61 3.79 4.42
C TYR A 82 15.38 4.93 5.41
N PRO A 83 15.91 6.14 5.16
CA PRO A 83 15.69 7.25 6.06
C PRO A 83 14.21 7.64 6.06
N GLN A 84 13.57 7.59 7.22
CA GLN A 84 12.15 7.89 7.39
C GLN A 84 11.88 8.74 8.63
N LYS A 85 10.78 9.50 8.64
CA LYS A 85 10.43 10.37 9.78
C LYS A 85 9.93 9.56 10.99
N GLU A 86 9.08 8.58 10.76
CA GLU A 86 8.55 7.71 11.80
C GLU A 86 9.57 6.63 12.17
N GLU A 87 9.69 6.28 13.45
CA GLU A 87 10.54 5.17 13.86
C GLU A 87 10.06 3.83 13.26
N PRO A 88 10.96 2.93 12.82
CA PRO A 88 10.61 1.57 12.40
C PRO A 88 9.69 0.83 13.40
N PHE A 89 8.97 -0.16 12.90
CA PHE A 89 8.08 -0.98 13.72
C PHE A 89 8.86 -1.88 14.67
N LEU A 90 8.50 -1.81 15.95
CA LEU A 90 9.12 -2.57 17.03
C LEU A 90 8.49 -3.96 17.08
N ASP A 91 8.88 -4.84 16.16
CA ASP A 91 8.33 -6.18 16.02
C ASP A 91 8.56 -7.04 17.27
N SER A 92 9.70 -6.89 17.96
CA SER A 92 9.97 -7.58 19.23
C SER A 92 9.03 -7.19 20.38
N LYS A 93 8.44 -6.00 20.32
CA LYS A 93 7.55 -5.47 21.36
C LYS A 93 6.07 -5.62 21.02
N SER A 94 5.74 -6.15 19.84
CA SER A 94 4.36 -6.28 19.42
C SER A 94 3.77 -7.64 19.77
N ARG A 95 2.73 -7.66 20.61
CA ARG A 95 2.02 -8.89 21.01
C ARG A 95 1.29 -9.59 19.86
N THR A 96 0.99 -8.86 18.80
CA THR A 96 0.29 -9.36 17.60
C THR A 96 1.22 -9.62 16.43
N TYR A 97 2.51 -9.33 16.56
CA TYR A 97 3.48 -9.64 15.50
C TYR A 97 3.77 -11.14 15.49
N GLN A 98 3.77 -11.72 14.30
CA GLN A 98 4.22 -13.08 14.08
C GLN A 98 5.05 -13.14 12.79
N PRO A 99 6.20 -13.81 12.83
CA PRO A 99 7.02 -13.96 11.65
C PRO A 99 6.44 -14.96 10.67
N LEU A 100 6.70 -14.74 9.39
CA LEU A 100 6.39 -15.74 8.38
C LEU A 100 7.34 -16.94 8.52
N PRO A 101 6.84 -18.18 8.50
CA PRO A 101 7.69 -19.37 8.48
C PRO A 101 8.66 -19.33 7.30
N SER A 102 9.88 -19.84 7.47
CA SER A 102 10.89 -19.89 6.39
C SER A 102 10.43 -20.67 5.15
N SER A 103 9.51 -21.62 5.33
CA SER A 103 8.86 -22.39 4.26
C SER A 103 7.77 -21.62 3.52
N HIS A 104 7.38 -20.44 3.98
CA HIS A 104 6.32 -19.65 3.37
C HIS A 104 6.75 -19.14 1.98
N PRO A 105 5.89 -19.18 0.95
CA PRO A 105 6.25 -18.76 -0.41
C PRO A 105 6.80 -17.33 -0.54
N LEU A 106 6.51 -16.47 0.44
CA LEU A 106 6.99 -15.08 0.51
C LEU A 106 8.38 -14.91 1.14
N CYS A 107 8.93 -15.95 1.76
CA CYS A 107 10.27 -15.93 2.37
C CYS A 107 11.40 -16.21 1.37
N LYS A 108 11.13 -16.07 0.07
CA LYS A 108 12.15 -16.18 -0.98
C LYS A 108 12.97 -14.89 -1.01
N HIS A 109 14.28 -15.00 -0.78
CA HIS A 109 15.21 -13.88 -0.76
C HIS A 109 15.12 -13.07 -2.05
N SER A 110 14.60 -11.85 -1.98
CA SER A 110 14.82 -10.83 -3.00
C SER A 110 16.10 -10.10 -2.64
N ARG A 111 17.08 -10.09 -3.55
CA ARG A 111 18.29 -9.27 -3.42
C ARG A 111 17.89 -7.79 -3.38
N SER A 112 18.56 -7.01 -2.54
CA SER A 112 18.46 -5.55 -2.50
C SER A 112 19.64 -4.94 -3.25
N ASP A 113 19.34 -4.09 -4.23
CA ASP A 113 20.34 -3.25 -4.91
C ASP A 113 20.52 -1.88 -4.23
N GLU A 114 21.66 -1.27 -4.53
CA GLU A 114 22.29 -0.14 -3.86
C GLU A 114 21.60 1.24 -4.00
N LYS A 115 21.82 2.04 -2.94
CA LYS A 115 21.90 3.51 -2.85
C LYS A 115 20.62 4.33 -3.11
N GLY A 116 20.17 4.96 -2.01
CA GLY A 116 19.32 6.14 -2.02
C GLY A 116 19.61 7.01 -0.78
N HIS A 117 20.01 8.26 -1.02
CA HIS A 117 20.09 9.32 -0.01
C HIS A 117 18.83 10.19 -0.15
N GLY A 118 17.96 10.13 0.85
CA GLY A 118 16.78 10.98 0.97
C GLY A 118 15.96 10.58 2.20
N ILE A 119 15.48 11.56 2.98
CA ILE A 119 14.57 11.33 4.10
C ILE A 119 13.13 11.35 3.57
N TYR A 120 12.40 10.25 3.75
CA TYR A 120 11.02 10.08 3.29
C TYR A 120 10.04 10.19 4.47
N THR A 121 8.86 10.75 4.26
CA THR A 121 7.76 10.69 5.26
C THR A 121 6.88 9.45 5.09
N ILE A 122 7.24 8.56 4.18
CA ILE A 122 6.52 7.32 3.88
C ILE A 122 7.29 6.22 4.59
N THR A 123 6.62 5.55 5.54
CA THR A 123 7.20 4.43 6.31
C THR A 123 7.12 3.10 5.55
N GLY A 124 6.32 3.05 4.48
CA GLY A 124 6.08 1.86 3.69
C GLY A 124 4.97 2.02 2.65
N ILE A 125 4.61 0.93 1.98
CA ILE A 125 3.60 0.92 0.92
C ILE A 125 2.36 0.16 1.40
N PHE A 126 1.19 0.70 1.04
CA PHE A 126 -0.11 0.04 1.19
C PHE A 126 -0.60 -0.42 -0.18
N GLY A 127 -0.21 -1.64 -0.54
CA GLY A 127 -0.55 -2.28 -1.81
C GLY A 127 -2.04 -2.55 -1.96
N MET A 128 -2.59 -2.10 -3.08
CA MET A 128 -4.02 -2.04 -3.38
C MET A 128 -4.38 -2.63 -4.75
N SER A 129 -3.44 -3.27 -5.44
CA SER A 129 -3.74 -3.95 -6.70
C SER A 129 -4.64 -5.20 -6.51
N PRO A 130 -5.15 -5.82 -7.58
CA PRO A 130 -5.81 -7.13 -7.52
C PRO A 130 -4.89 -8.30 -7.15
N GLY A 131 -3.58 -8.08 -6.97
CA GLY A 131 -2.62 -9.13 -6.62
C GLY A 131 -2.89 -9.79 -5.26
N PRO A 132 -2.37 -11.01 -5.04
CA PRO A 132 -2.74 -11.84 -3.89
C PRO A 132 -2.28 -11.30 -2.53
N LEU A 133 -1.27 -10.41 -2.51
CA LEU A 133 -0.72 -9.83 -1.27
C LEU A 133 -1.34 -8.49 -0.88
N SER A 134 -2.26 -7.98 -1.70
CA SER A 134 -2.88 -6.67 -1.49
C SER A 134 -3.88 -6.67 -0.36
N PHE A 135 -4.19 -5.47 0.10
CA PHE A 135 -5.28 -5.26 1.05
C PHE A 135 -6.61 -5.77 0.48
N LEU A 136 -6.85 -5.57 -0.82
CA LEU A 136 -8.08 -5.98 -1.49
C LEU A 136 -8.26 -7.51 -1.48
N SER A 137 -7.21 -8.26 -1.77
CA SER A 137 -7.27 -9.73 -1.80
C SER A 137 -7.43 -10.34 -0.41
N GLN A 138 -6.83 -9.73 0.60
CA GLN A 138 -6.90 -10.20 2.00
C GLN A 138 -8.23 -9.85 2.67
N ASN A 139 -8.74 -8.63 2.48
CA ASN A 139 -9.96 -8.13 3.16
C ASN A 139 -11.23 -8.25 2.31
N LYS A 140 -11.09 -8.55 1.01
CA LYS A 140 -12.17 -8.81 0.07
C LYS A 140 -13.32 -7.79 0.11
N PRO A 141 -13.06 -6.46 0.15
CA PRO A 141 -14.12 -5.49 0.00
C PRO A 141 -14.72 -5.63 -1.42
N LYS A 142 -16.05 -5.55 -1.53
CA LYS A 142 -16.73 -5.65 -2.85
C LYS A 142 -16.35 -4.53 -3.82
N LYS A 143 -16.00 -3.36 -3.28
CA LYS A 143 -15.61 -2.15 -4.01
C LYS A 143 -14.81 -1.24 -3.09
N PHE A 144 -14.00 -0.38 -3.68
CA PHE A 144 -13.34 0.73 -3.00
C PHE A 144 -13.40 1.98 -3.87
N SER A 145 -13.31 3.15 -3.27
CA SER A 145 -13.15 4.40 -4.01
C SER A 145 -12.24 5.35 -3.26
N TYR A 146 -11.51 6.16 -4.00
CA TYR A 146 -10.64 7.18 -3.44
C TYR A 146 -10.79 8.49 -4.20
N CYS A 147 -10.60 9.60 -3.49
CA CYS A 147 -10.51 10.93 -4.07
C CYS A 147 -9.20 11.56 -3.62
N MET A 148 -8.30 11.80 -4.57
CA MET A 148 -7.02 12.46 -4.35
C MET A 148 -7.14 13.91 -4.82
N VAL A 149 -6.71 14.85 -3.99
CA VAL A 149 -6.82 16.28 -4.31
C VAL A 149 -5.43 16.91 -4.46
N PRO A 150 -5.18 17.67 -5.54
CA PRO A 150 -3.90 18.35 -5.72
C PRO A 150 -3.61 19.36 -4.59
N ARG A 151 -2.34 19.48 -4.22
CA ARG A 151 -1.87 20.36 -3.13
C ARG A 151 -2.14 21.85 -3.37
N HIS A 152 -2.31 22.27 -4.62
CA HIS A 152 -2.38 23.68 -5.01
C HIS A 152 -3.80 24.24 -5.12
N VAL A 153 -4.83 23.44 -4.79
CA VAL A 153 -6.23 23.88 -4.85
C VAL A 153 -6.58 24.67 -3.58
N LYS A 154 -7.07 25.91 -3.73
CA LYS A 154 -7.67 26.67 -2.63
C LYS A 154 -9.03 26.04 -2.28
N ASN A 155 -9.26 25.71 -1.01
CA ASN A 155 -10.46 25.00 -0.52
C ASN A 155 -10.70 23.64 -1.21
N PRO A 156 -9.76 22.69 -1.06
CA PRO A 156 -9.89 21.38 -1.67
C PRO A 156 -11.10 20.60 -1.11
N PRO A 157 -11.80 19.79 -1.92
CA PRO A 157 -12.75 18.82 -1.38
C PRO A 157 -12.05 17.83 -0.43
N PRO A 158 -12.79 17.11 0.43
CA PRO A 158 -12.19 16.12 1.31
C PRO A 158 -11.50 15.00 0.51
N THR A 159 -10.24 14.73 0.84
CA THR A 159 -9.53 13.52 0.39
C THR A 159 -10.05 12.33 1.18
N TYR A 160 -10.29 11.19 0.53
CA TYR A 160 -10.80 10.00 1.21
C TYR A 160 -10.38 8.71 0.52
N LEU A 161 -10.38 7.62 1.30
CA LEU A 161 -10.38 6.24 0.84
C LEU A 161 -11.55 5.51 1.54
N ARG A 162 -12.41 4.87 0.75
CA ARG A 162 -13.66 4.23 1.21
C ARG A 162 -13.74 2.80 0.71
N PHE A 163 -14.29 1.94 1.55
CA PHE A 163 -14.45 0.51 1.26
C PHE A 163 -15.90 0.05 1.42
N GLY A 164 -16.31 -0.91 0.61
CA GLY A 164 -17.58 -1.61 0.78
C GLY A 164 -18.79 -0.67 0.79
N SER A 165 -19.58 -0.72 1.86
CA SER A 165 -20.80 0.09 2.04
C SER A 165 -20.54 1.60 2.10
N GLU A 166 -19.34 2.03 2.50
CA GLU A 166 -18.97 3.44 2.58
C GLU A 166 -18.76 4.09 1.20
N VAL A 167 -18.62 3.28 0.15
CA VAL A 167 -18.52 3.77 -1.22
C VAL A 167 -19.90 4.29 -1.67
N LYS A 168 -20.11 5.58 -1.45
CA LYS A 168 -21.31 6.30 -1.86
C LYS A 168 -21.50 6.19 -3.39
N PRO A 169 -22.71 5.83 -3.86
CA PRO A 169 -22.98 5.80 -5.30
C PRO A 169 -22.86 7.21 -5.87
N PHE A 170 -22.09 7.36 -6.94
CA PHE A 170 -22.08 8.60 -7.70
C PHE A 170 -23.33 8.65 -8.59
N THR A 171 -23.97 9.80 -8.69
CA THR A 171 -25.16 9.99 -9.54
C THR A 171 -24.80 10.07 -11.02
N ARG A 172 -23.54 10.39 -11.35
CA ARG A 172 -23.01 10.42 -12.72
C ARG A 172 -21.58 9.87 -12.73
N PHE A 173 -21.39 8.69 -13.28
CA PHE A 173 -20.08 8.09 -13.50
C PHE A 173 -20.07 7.37 -14.84
N GLN A 174 -18.88 7.25 -15.42
CA GLN A 174 -18.62 6.39 -16.56
C GLN A 174 -17.79 5.21 -16.07
N THR A 175 -18.05 4.03 -16.61
CA THR A 175 -17.28 2.82 -16.32
C THR A 175 -16.49 2.40 -17.54
N VAL A 176 -15.36 1.77 -17.29
CA VAL A 176 -14.56 1.08 -18.29
C VAL A 176 -14.25 -0.30 -17.74
N ASP A 177 -14.27 -1.30 -18.60
CA ASP A 177 -13.93 -2.66 -18.22
C ASP A 177 -12.42 -2.80 -18.04
N LEU A 178 -12.02 -3.48 -16.97
CA LEU A 178 -10.63 -3.84 -16.75
C LEU A 178 -10.23 -4.95 -17.72
N LEU A 179 -9.05 -4.83 -18.31
CA LEU A 179 -8.45 -5.88 -19.12
C LEU A 179 -7.98 -7.01 -18.21
N MET A 180 -8.73 -8.11 -18.17
CA MET A 180 -8.47 -9.25 -17.28
C MET A 180 -7.94 -10.46 -18.08
N THR A 181 -6.62 -10.62 -18.12
CA THR A 181 -5.92 -11.77 -18.72
C THR A 181 -5.03 -12.45 -17.67
N LYS A 182 -4.42 -13.60 -18.02
CA LYS A 182 -3.42 -14.24 -17.13
C LYS A 182 -2.25 -13.31 -16.79
N ALA A 183 -1.89 -12.42 -17.71
CA ALA A 183 -0.78 -11.48 -17.55
C ALA A 183 -1.19 -10.25 -16.71
N THR A 184 -2.43 -9.78 -16.83
CA THR A 184 -2.88 -8.54 -16.19
C THR A 184 -3.67 -8.76 -14.90
N LYS A 185 -4.03 -10.01 -14.55
CA LYS A 185 -4.89 -10.35 -13.39
C LYS A 185 -4.49 -9.76 -12.03
N ASN A 186 -3.25 -9.29 -11.88
CA ASN A 186 -2.74 -8.71 -10.65
C ASN A 186 -2.72 -7.17 -10.66
N HIS A 187 -3.17 -6.51 -11.73
CA HIS A 187 -3.10 -5.07 -11.90
C HIS A 187 -4.42 -4.51 -12.44
N PHE A 188 -4.69 -3.23 -12.18
CA PHE A 188 -5.80 -2.51 -12.80
C PHE A 188 -5.39 -2.02 -14.20
N VAL A 189 -5.47 -2.90 -15.19
CA VAL A 189 -5.09 -2.57 -16.57
C VAL A 189 -6.32 -2.15 -17.37
N LEU A 190 -6.17 -1.08 -18.14
CA LEU A 190 -7.19 -0.56 -19.05
C LEU A 190 -6.66 -0.60 -20.48
N GLN A 191 -7.57 -0.77 -21.44
CA GLN A 191 -7.23 -0.63 -22.85
C GLN A 191 -7.26 0.86 -23.24
N LEU A 192 -6.11 1.41 -23.62
CA LEU A 192 -6.02 2.78 -24.14
C LEU A 192 -6.44 2.80 -25.62
N GLU A 193 -7.44 3.61 -25.95
CA GLU A 193 -7.92 3.73 -27.33
C GLU A 193 -7.14 4.76 -28.17
N ASP A 194 -6.94 5.95 -27.61
CA ASP A 194 -6.23 7.07 -28.23
C ASP A 194 -5.91 8.13 -27.16
N LEU A 195 -5.08 9.11 -27.51
CA LEU A 195 -4.84 10.30 -26.71
C LEU A 195 -5.25 11.55 -27.52
N GLY A 196 -5.65 12.61 -26.83
CA GLY A 196 -6.00 13.87 -27.46
C GLY A 196 -5.31 15.05 -26.79
N VAL A 197 -4.92 16.05 -27.59
CA VAL A 197 -4.34 17.30 -27.10
C VAL A 197 -5.14 18.45 -27.73
N ASN A 198 -5.65 19.36 -26.91
CA ASN A 198 -6.50 20.50 -27.33
C ASN A 198 -7.69 20.07 -28.22
N GLY A 199 -8.37 18.99 -27.84
CA GLY A 199 -9.52 18.46 -28.58
C GLY A 199 -9.17 17.69 -29.86
N LYS A 200 -7.90 17.66 -30.27
CA LYS A 200 -7.44 16.91 -31.44
C LYS A 200 -6.86 15.56 -31.02
N ARG A 201 -7.43 14.48 -31.53
CA ARG A 201 -6.92 13.12 -31.37
C ARG A 201 -5.54 12.97 -32.04
N LEU A 202 -4.62 12.29 -31.35
CA LEU A 202 -3.29 11.95 -31.86
C LEU A 202 -3.33 10.83 -32.90
N ARG A 203 -4.45 10.06 -32.96
CA ARG A 203 -4.64 8.95 -33.90
C ARG A 203 -3.53 7.92 -33.75
N ILE A 204 -3.29 7.48 -32.52
CA ILE A 204 -2.27 6.48 -32.23
C ILE A 204 -2.62 5.19 -32.97
N ASP A 205 -1.69 4.69 -33.80
CA ASP A 205 -1.88 3.40 -34.48
C ASP A 205 -1.96 2.29 -33.42
N ARG A 206 -3.12 1.64 -33.33
CA ARG A 206 -3.37 0.55 -32.37
C ARG A 206 -2.36 -0.59 -32.49
N ARG A 207 -1.77 -0.81 -33.67
CA ARG A 207 -0.71 -1.82 -33.86
C ARG A 207 0.57 -1.50 -33.09
N ARG A 208 0.81 -0.23 -32.76
CA ARG A 208 1.96 0.22 -31.96
C ARG A 208 1.71 0.12 -30.46
N LEU A 209 0.45 -0.05 -30.02
CA LEU A 209 0.09 -0.18 -28.61
C LEU A 209 0.22 -1.63 -28.10
N GLY A 210 0.50 -2.59 -28.97
CA GLY A 210 0.69 -4.00 -28.64
C GLY A 210 -0.63 -4.72 -28.36
N ASN A 211 -0.85 -5.87 -28.99
CA ASN A 211 -1.90 -6.80 -28.58
C ASN A 211 -1.40 -7.52 -27.32
N GLN A 212 -1.84 -7.07 -26.14
CA GLN A 212 -1.66 -7.82 -24.89
C GLN A 212 -2.78 -8.84 -24.68
#